data_AF-E1NTG5-F1
#
_entry.id   AF-E1NTG5-F1
#
_cell.length_a   1.000
_cell.length_b   1.000
_cell.length_c   1.000
_cell.angle_alpha   90.00
_cell.angle_beta   90.00
_cell.angle_gamma   90.00
#
_symmetry.space_group_name_H-M   'P 1'
#
loop_
_entity.id
_entity.type
_entity.pdbx_description
1 polymer ?
#
loop_
_entity_poly.entity_id
_entity_poly.type
_entity_poly.pdbx_seq_one_letter_code
_entity_poly.pdbx_strand_id
1 'polypeptide(L)'
;MYDRAFRQAGFKNIIPVVSQSIIDPEFPTTIKPNPEFKQCFDEGIKLANDLKADLIIATDPDADRMGACVRTSDGSFQVLTGNQIATLFINYLLVNLKAAGKLSSDYELITSIVSSALPFKIAQDYGIKTKHVLTGFKFIGEEIDRMSTQNDGHFFDGI
;
A
#
# COMPACT_ATOMS: atom_id res chain seq x y z
N MET A 1 15.80 7.82 4.41
CA MET A 1 14.77 7.52 5.44
C MET A 1 14.25 6.08 5.32
N TYR A 2 13.84 5.63 4.12
CA TYR A 2 13.33 4.28 3.86
C TYR A 2 14.29 3.14 4.24
N ASP A 3 15.60 3.28 4.00
CA ASP A 3 16.58 2.21 4.31
C ASP A 3 16.55 1.80 5.79
N ARG A 4 16.50 2.78 6.71
CA ARG A 4 16.38 2.51 8.15
C ARG A 4 15.10 1.75 8.49
N ALA A 5 13.96 2.16 7.93
CA ALA A 5 12.67 1.55 8.22
C ALA A 5 12.65 0.08 7.76
N PHE A 6 13.11 -0.21 6.54
CA PHE A 6 13.17 -1.58 6.04
C PHE A 6 14.17 -2.45 6.83
N ARG A 7 15.35 -1.91 7.19
CA ARG A 7 16.31 -2.67 8.02
C ARG A 7 15.77 -3.00 9.40
N GLN A 8 15.05 -2.07 10.03
CA GLN A 8 14.40 -2.30 11.32
C GLN A 8 13.28 -3.34 11.24
N ALA A 9 12.57 -3.40 10.10
CA ALA A 9 11.60 -4.46 9.82
C ALA A 9 12.25 -5.83 9.47
N GLY A 10 13.58 -5.93 9.45
CA GLY A 10 14.31 -7.19 9.24
C GLY A 10 14.70 -7.48 7.80
N PHE A 11 14.43 -6.55 6.86
CA PHE A 11 14.87 -6.71 5.47
C PHE A 11 16.39 -6.49 5.36
N LYS A 12 17.08 -7.43 4.71
CA LYS A 12 18.55 -7.40 4.55
C LYS A 12 18.99 -6.97 3.16
N ASN A 13 18.24 -7.35 2.14
CA ASN A 13 18.57 -7.12 0.73
C ASN A 13 17.78 -5.93 0.20
N ILE A 14 18.08 -4.73 0.72
CA ILE A 14 17.49 -3.47 0.27
C ILE A 14 18.50 -2.80 -0.65
N ILE A 15 18.09 -2.54 -1.88
CA ILE A 15 18.98 -2.01 -2.91
C ILE A 15 18.35 -0.72 -3.44
N PRO A 16 18.95 0.45 -3.18
CA PRO A 16 18.42 1.71 -3.68
C PRO A 16 18.63 1.82 -5.19
N VAL A 17 17.63 2.36 -5.89
CA VAL A 17 17.78 2.80 -7.28
C VAL A 17 18.52 4.13 -7.24
N VAL A 18 19.85 4.10 -7.36
CA VAL A 18 20.73 5.26 -7.10
C VAL A 18 20.36 6.48 -7.96
N SER A 19 19.99 6.27 -9.22
CA SER A 19 19.56 7.34 -10.15
C SER A 19 18.29 8.08 -9.69
N GLN A 20 17.45 7.46 -8.86
CA GLN A 20 16.22 8.02 -8.31
C GLN A 20 16.31 8.31 -6.81
N SER A 21 17.46 8.06 -6.19
CA SER A 21 17.69 8.26 -4.75
C SER A 21 18.38 9.59 -4.42
N ILE A 22 18.40 10.51 -5.39
CA ILE A 22 18.96 11.85 -5.27
C ILE A 22 17.84 12.88 -5.09
N ILE A 23 18.10 13.92 -4.30
CA ILE A 23 17.17 15.04 -4.14
C ILE A 23 17.42 16.01 -5.30
N ASP A 24 16.63 15.89 -6.35
CA ASP A 24 16.69 16.74 -7.54
C ASP A 24 15.26 17.22 -7.88
N PRO A 25 14.98 18.54 -7.79
CA PRO A 25 13.65 19.09 -8.07
C PRO A 25 13.24 18.98 -9.54
N GLU A 26 14.17 18.74 -10.47
CA GLU A 26 13.87 18.60 -11.90
C GLU A 26 13.39 17.19 -12.27
N PHE A 27 13.44 16.23 -11.33
CA PHE A 27 13.03 14.84 -11.52
C PHE A 27 13.50 14.24 -12.86
N PRO A 28 14.82 14.23 -13.15
CA PRO A 28 15.35 13.90 -14.48
C PRO A 28 15.06 12.48 -14.98
N THR A 29 14.60 11.61 -14.07
CA THR A 29 14.34 10.19 -14.33
C THR A 29 12.85 9.86 -14.50
N THR A 30 11.93 10.80 -14.26
CA THR A 30 10.49 10.58 -14.45
C THR A 30 9.77 11.88 -14.75
N ILE A 31 8.80 11.83 -15.67
CA ILE A 31 7.97 12.99 -16.01
C ILE A 31 7.10 13.42 -14.80
N LYS A 32 6.70 12.46 -13.97
CA LYS A 32 5.84 12.71 -12.82
C LYS A 32 6.21 11.78 -11.67
N PRO A 33 6.69 12.29 -10.52
CA PRO A 33 7.14 11.48 -9.39
C PRO A 33 5.93 11.00 -8.57
N ASN A 34 5.06 10.19 -9.18
CA ASN A 34 3.92 9.58 -8.50
C ASN A 34 3.90 8.08 -8.81
N PRO A 35 3.96 7.21 -7.79
CA PRO A 35 4.15 5.77 -7.97
C PRO A 35 2.93 5.03 -8.56
N GLU A 36 1.82 5.72 -8.83
CA GLU A 36 0.71 5.19 -9.63
C GLU A 36 1.07 5.08 -11.13
N PHE A 37 2.08 5.83 -11.59
CA PHE A 37 2.53 5.80 -12.98
C PHE A 37 3.61 4.75 -13.19
N LYS A 38 3.41 3.88 -14.18
CA LYS A 38 4.35 2.80 -14.52
C LYS A 38 5.78 3.29 -14.78
N GLN A 39 5.93 4.47 -15.37
CA GLN A 39 7.22 5.07 -15.73
C GLN A 39 8.13 5.29 -14.51
N CYS A 40 7.56 5.48 -13.31
CA CYS A 40 8.34 5.60 -12.08
C CYS A 40 9.16 4.35 -11.78
N PHE A 41 8.77 3.19 -12.31
CA PHE A 41 9.45 1.92 -12.07
C PHE A 41 10.49 1.57 -13.14
N ASP A 42 10.65 2.34 -14.22
CA ASP A 42 11.48 1.93 -15.37
C ASP A 42 12.95 1.69 -14.97
N GLU A 43 13.55 2.61 -14.22
CA GLU A 43 14.91 2.47 -13.69
C GLU A 43 15.01 1.33 -12.67
N GLY A 44 14.00 1.18 -11.82
CA GLY A 44 13.91 0.07 -10.86
C GLY A 44 13.80 -1.30 -11.53
N ILE A 45 13.05 -1.42 -12.64
CA ILE A 45 12.88 -2.65 -13.40
C ILE A 45 14.19 -3.07 -14.05
N LYS A 46 14.94 -2.13 -14.62
CA LYS A 46 16.28 -2.40 -15.18
C LYS A 46 17.19 -2.99 -14.10
N LEU A 47 17.31 -2.30 -12.97
CA LEU A 47 18.14 -2.75 -11.84
C LEU A 47 17.67 -4.09 -11.27
N ALA A 48 16.35 -4.27 -11.14
CA ALA A 48 15.78 -5.50 -10.61
C ALA A 48 16.01 -6.69 -11.54
N ASN A 49 16.06 -6.49 -12.86
CA ASN A 49 16.45 -7.54 -13.81
C ASN A 49 17.92 -7.93 -13.66
N ASP A 50 18.83 -6.97 -13.53
CA ASP A 50 20.27 -7.25 -13.37
C ASP A 50 20.55 -8.03 -12.07
N LEU A 51 19.82 -7.68 -11.00
CA LEU A 51 20.01 -8.25 -9.67
C LEU A 51 19.09 -9.42 -9.36
N LYS A 52 18.19 -9.78 -10.28
CA LYS A 52 17.13 -10.79 -10.09
C LYS A 52 16.28 -10.52 -8.84
N ALA A 53 15.93 -9.26 -8.60
CA ALA A 53 15.02 -8.87 -7.53
C ALA A 53 13.55 -9.16 -7.91
N ASP A 54 12.73 -9.48 -6.90
CA ASP A 54 11.32 -9.87 -7.07
C ASP A 54 10.32 -8.72 -6.84
N LEU A 55 10.73 -7.69 -6.11
CA LEU A 55 9.87 -6.60 -5.65
C LEU A 55 10.59 -5.25 -5.79
N ILE A 56 9.87 -4.27 -6.32
CA ILE A 56 10.27 -2.87 -6.37
C ILE A 56 9.21 -2.07 -5.61
N ILE A 57 9.64 -1.20 -4.70
CA ILE A 57 8.78 -0.26 -3.98
C ILE A 57 9.19 1.15 -4.38
N ALA A 58 8.20 1.99 -4.67
CA ALA A 58 8.38 3.41 -4.97
C ALA A 58 7.45 4.24 -4.10
N THR A 59 7.89 5.44 -3.71
CA THR A 59 7.08 6.45 -3.04
C THR A 59 7.16 7.76 -3.81
N ASP A 60 6.20 8.66 -3.62
CA ASP A 60 6.32 10.05 -4.05
C ASP A 60 7.26 10.86 -3.12
N PRO A 61 7.62 12.12 -3.48
CA PRO A 61 8.65 12.89 -2.77
C PRO A 61 8.34 13.19 -1.30
N ASP A 62 7.07 13.34 -0.94
CA ASP A 62 6.57 13.53 0.43
C ASP A 62 6.24 12.22 1.14
N ALA A 63 6.29 11.09 0.41
CA ALA A 63 6.15 9.73 0.92
C ALA A 63 4.80 9.43 1.58
N ASP A 64 3.74 10.12 1.16
CA ASP A 64 2.37 9.81 1.56
C ASP A 64 1.70 8.78 0.62
N ARG A 65 2.31 8.50 -0.55
CA ARG A 65 1.90 7.40 -1.45
C ARG A 65 2.99 6.36 -1.63
N MET A 66 2.53 5.14 -1.87
CA MET A 66 3.39 4.00 -2.18
C MET A 66 2.82 3.21 -3.36
N GLY A 67 3.71 2.78 -4.25
CA GLY A 67 3.41 1.81 -5.29
C GLY A 67 4.38 0.65 -5.24
N ALA A 68 3.93 -0.49 -5.77
CA ALA A 68 4.69 -1.73 -5.79
C ALA A 68 4.68 -2.33 -7.20
N CYS A 69 5.81 -2.87 -7.61
CA CYS A 69 5.96 -3.60 -8.85
C CYS A 69 6.57 -4.98 -8.54
N VAL A 70 5.92 -6.04 -9.01
CA VAL A 70 6.25 -7.42 -8.67
C VAL A 70 6.69 -8.20 -9.90
N ARG A 71 7.65 -9.10 -9.72
CA ARG A 71 8.06 -10.04 -10.76
C ARG A 71 7.03 -11.15 -10.91
N THR A 72 6.59 -11.39 -12.13
CA THR A 72 5.67 -12.46 -12.50
C THR A 72 6.42 -13.74 -12.85
N SER A 73 5.69 -14.86 -12.96
CA SER A 73 6.26 -16.18 -13.26
C SER A 73 6.95 -16.28 -14.62
N ASP A 74 6.58 -15.43 -15.58
CA ASP A 74 7.23 -15.30 -16.89
C ASP A 74 8.48 -14.40 -16.86
N GLY A 75 8.84 -13.88 -15.68
CA GLY A 75 9.98 -12.99 -15.48
C GLY A 75 9.70 -11.51 -15.79
N SER A 76 8.51 -11.17 -16.30
CA SER A 76 8.12 -9.77 -16.51
C SER A 76 7.77 -9.08 -15.19
N PHE A 77 7.50 -7.77 -15.26
CA PHE A 77 7.16 -6.95 -14.09
C PHE A 77 5.76 -6.38 -14.22
N GLN A 78 4.96 -6.58 -13.18
CA GLN A 78 3.61 -6.05 -13.06
C GLN A 78 3.55 -4.98 -11.97
N VAL A 79 3.18 -3.75 -12.37
CA VAL A 79 2.84 -2.69 -11.43
C VAL A 79 1.47 -3.00 -10.84
N LEU A 80 1.39 -3.02 -9.50
CA LEU A 80 0.15 -3.21 -8.78
C LEU A 80 -0.61 -1.88 -8.70
N THR A 81 -1.91 -1.93 -9.00
CA THR A 81 -2.81 -0.80 -8.74
C THR A 81 -3.00 -0.60 -7.23
N GLY A 82 -3.35 0.62 -6.81
CA GLY A 82 -3.67 0.91 -5.40
C GLY A 82 -4.73 -0.03 -4.84
N ASN A 83 -5.78 -0.33 -5.61
CA ASN A 83 -6.81 -1.31 -5.23
C ASN A 83 -6.26 -2.71 -4.97
N GLN A 84 -5.28 -3.18 -5.75
CA GLN A 84 -4.64 -4.49 -5.54
C GLN A 84 -3.77 -4.48 -4.28
N ILE A 85 -3.01 -3.39 -4.07
CA ILE A 85 -2.19 -3.22 -2.86
C ILE A 85 -3.08 -3.22 -1.61
N ALA A 86 -4.14 -2.41 -1.60
CA ALA A 86 -5.11 -2.36 -0.51
C ALA A 86 -5.76 -3.73 -0.25
N THR A 87 -6.14 -4.45 -1.31
CA THR A 87 -6.69 -5.81 -1.20
C THR A 87 -5.71 -6.78 -0.52
N LEU A 88 -4.45 -6.79 -0.96
CA LEU A 88 -3.41 -7.64 -0.36
C LEU A 88 -3.17 -7.27 1.10
N PHE A 89 -3.14 -5.98 1.42
CA PHE A 89 -2.92 -5.48 2.77
C PHE A 89 -4.05 -5.88 3.73
N ILE A 90 -5.31 -5.64 3.34
CA ILE A 90 -6.47 -6.03 4.15
C ILE A 90 -6.52 -7.54 4.37
N ASN A 91 -6.31 -8.33 3.32
CA ASN A 91 -6.28 -9.78 3.46
C ASN A 91 -5.17 -10.24 4.41
N TYR A 92 -3.96 -9.71 4.26
CA TYR A 92 -2.84 -10.04 5.16
C TYR A 92 -3.17 -9.70 6.61
N LEU A 93 -3.73 -8.52 6.88
CA LEU A 93 -4.06 -8.07 8.21
C LEU A 93 -5.10 -8.97 8.88
N LEU A 94 -6.19 -9.29 8.17
CA LEU A 94 -7.27 -10.13 8.68
C LEU A 94 -6.82 -11.57 8.95
N VAL A 95 -6.01 -12.14 8.05
CA VAL A 95 -5.42 -13.48 8.24
C VAL A 95 -4.59 -13.53 9.53
N ASN A 96 -3.71 -12.54 9.74
CA ASN A 96 -2.82 -12.52 10.90
C ASN A 96 -3.57 -12.24 12.21
N LEU A 97 -4.56 -11.35 12.20
CA LEU A 97 -5.38 -11.08 13.38
C LEU A 97 -6.22 -12.29 13.78
N LYS A 98 -6.79 -13.00 12.80
CA LYS A 98 -7.51 -14.25 13.04
C LYS A 98 -6.60 -15.31 13.63
N ALA A 99 -5.41 -15.50 13.03
CA ALA A 99 -4.42 -16.46 13.51
C ALA A 99 -3.92 -16.13 14.93
N ALA A 100 -3.82 -14.85 15.28
CA ALA A 100 -3.43 -14.39 16.60
C ALA A 100 -4.58 -14.41 17.63
N GLY A 101 -5.81 -14.77 17.25
CA GLY A 101 -6.98 -14.73 18.12
C GLY A 101 -7.40 -13.30 18.52
N LYS A 102 -7.00 -12.29 17.75
CA LYS A 102 -7.24 -10.86 18.03
C LYS A 102 -8.33 -10.25 17.16
N LEU A 103 -8.86 -11.00 16.20
CA LEU A 103 -9.93 -10.52 15.33
C LEU A 103 -11.24 -10.36 16.14
N SER A 104 -11.79 -9.15 16.17
CA SER A 104 -13.10 -8.84 16.76
C SER A 104 -14.08 -8.37 15.68
N SER A 105 -15.38 -8.59 15.91
CA SER A 105 -16.46 -7.99 15.10
C SER A 105 -16.58 -6.48 15.27
N ASP A 106 -15.84 -5.90 16.21
CA ASP A 106 -15.79 -4.45 16.45
C ASP A 106 -14.88 -3.73 15.45
N TYR A 107 -14.16 -4.49 14.61
CA TYR A 107 -13.43 -3.91 13.51
C TYR A 107 -14.38 -3.44 12.40
N GLU A 108 -14.03 -2.30 11.80
CA GLU A 108 -14.69 -1.75 10.63
C GLU A 108 -13.65 -1.35 9.57
N LEU A 109 -13.91 -1.76 8.33
CA LEU A 109 -13.13 -1.36 7.16
C LEU A 109 -13.83 -0.18 6.47
N ILE A 110 -13.13 0.94 6.34
CA ILE A 110 -13.64 2.15 5.68
C ILE A 110 -12.85 2.34 4.39
N THR A 111 -13.54 2.51 3.26
CA THR A 111 -12.91 2.88 1.98
C THR A 111 -13.77 3.88 1.22
N SER A 112 -13.16 4.56 0.24
CA SER A 112 -13.90 5.46 -0.63
C SER A 112 -14.88 4.73 -1.56
N ILE A 113 -15.87 5.45 -2.11
CA ILE A 113 -16.82 4.94 -3.11
C ILE A 113 -16.16 4.57 -4.46
N VAL A 114 -14.96 5.07 -4.74
CA VAL A 114 -14.23 4.77 -5.99
C VAL A 114 -13.23 3.61 -5.84
N SER A 115 -13.07 3.09 -4.62
CA SER A 115 -12.22 1.92 -4.34
C SER A 115 -12.92 0.63 -4.79
N SER A 116 -12.11 -0.40 -5.08
CA SER A 116 -12.64 -1.72 -5.46
C SER A 116 -13.53 -2.32 -4.36
N ALA A 117 -14.53 -3.11 -4.75
CA ALA A 117 -15.39 -3.84 -3.82
C ALA A 117 -14.73 -5.13 -3.24
N LEU A 118 -13.56 -5.53 -3.74
CA LEU A 118 -12.91 -6.78 -3.32
C LEU A 118 -12.45 -6.77 -1.84
N PRO A 119 -11.77 -5.72 -1.33
CA PRO A 119 -11.46 -5.61 0.10
C PRO A 119 -12.69 -5.77 1.00
N PHE A 120 -13.85 -5.26 0.59
CA PHE A 120 -15.09 -5.39 1.36
C PHE A 120 -15.60 -6.81 1.43
N LYS A 121 -15.60 -7.52 0.29
CA LYS A 121 -15.98 -8.94 0.29
C LYS A 121 -15.08 -9.77 1.21
N ILE A 122 -13.78 -9.48 1.19
CA ILE A 122 -12.81 -10.14 2.09
C ILE A 122 -13.14 -9.79 3.55
N ALA A 123 -13.34 -8.52 3.89
CA ALA A 123 -13.67 -8.12 5.26
C ALA A 123 -14.98 -8.77 5.76
N GLN A 124 -16.02 -8.79 4.91
CA GLN A 124 -17.32 -9.40 5.22
C GLN A 124 -17.21 -10.92 5.45
N ASP A 125 -16.40 -11.64 4.65
CA ASP A 125 -16.11 -13.06 4.85
C ASP A 125 -15.43 -13.35 6.21
N TYR A 126 -14.76 -12.35 6.79
CA TYR A 126 -14.16 -12.41 8.12
C TYR A 126 -15.09 -11.86 9.22
N GLY A 127 -16.33 -11.49 8.89
CA GLY A 127 -17.31 -10.95 9.84
C GLY A 127 -17.05 -9.49 10.26
N ILE A 128 -16.26 -8.75 9.46
CA ILE A 128 -15.89 -7.36 9.73
C ILE A 128 -16.88 -6.41 9.05
N LYS A 129 -17.25 -5.34 9.75
CA LYS A 129 -18.14 -4.30 9.21
C LYS A 129 -17.43 -3.55 8.09
N THR A 130 -18.19 -3.02 7.13
CA THR A 130 -17.64 -2.26 5.99
C THR A 130 -18.44 -1.00 5.76
N LYS A 131 -17.77 0.13 5.52
CA LYS A 131 -18.41 1.42 5.26
C LYS A 131 -17.79 2.15 4.08
N HIS A 132 -18.62 2.57 3.15
CA HIS A 132 -18.22 3.49 2.08
C HIS A 132 -18.31 4.94 2.54
N VAL A 133 -17.32 5.72 2.16
CA VAL A 133 -17.32 7.18 2.30
C VAL A 133 -17.04 7.85 0.95
N LEU A 134 -17.34 9.15 0.83
CA LEU A 134 -17.04 9.91 -0.38
C LEU A 134 -15.52 9.95 -0.65
N THR A 135 -15.15 10.18 -1.90
CA THR A 135 -13.73 10.26 -2.30
C THR A 135 -13.02 11.42 -1.61
N GLY A 136 -11.83 11.13 -1.10
CA GLY A 136 -10.95 12.09 -0.41
C GLY A 136 -10.68 11.66 1.02
N PHE A 137 -9.40 11.70 1.41
CA PHE A 137 -8.93 11.22 2.71
C PHE A 137 -9.64 11.87 3.91
N LYS A 138 -10.13 13.10 3.75
CA LYS A 138 -10.91 13.80 4.78
C LYS A 138 -12.11 13.01 5.28
N PHE A 139 -12.82 12.28 4.40
CA PHE A 139 -14.03 11.56 4.79
C PHE A 139 -13.71 10.25 5.51
N ILE A 140 -12.55 9.66 5.22
CA ILE A 140 -12.01 8.55 6.00
C ILE A 140 -11.64 9.08 7.40
N GLY A 141 -10.95 10.22 7.47
CA GLY A 141 -10.59 10.89 8.72
C GLY A 141 -11.79 11.26 9.60
N GLU A 142 -12.85 11.83 9.01
CA GLU A 142 -14.11 12.15 9.71
C GLU A 142 -14.74 10.89 10.34
N GLU A 143 -14.68 9.76 9.64
CA GLU A 143 -15.23 8.52 10.16
C GLU A 143 -14.37 7.92 11.28
N ILE A 144 -13.03 7.98 11.15
CA ILE A 144 -12.11 7.58 12.22
C ILE A 144 -12.33 8.44 13.49
N ASP A 145 -12.55 9.75 13.31
CA ASP A 145 -12.82 10.68 14.42
C ASP A 145 -14.18 10.42 15.07
N ARG A 146 -15.22 10.13 14.26
CA ARG A 146 -16.52 9.67 14.75
C ARG A 146 -16.36 8.42 15.62
N MET A 147 -15.60 7.43 15.14
CA MET A 147 -15.40 6.17 15.85
C MET A 147 -14.67 6.35 17.18
N SER A 148 -13.64 7.22 17.18
CA SER A 148 -12.88 7.55 18.39
C SER A 148 -13.74 8.30 19.41
N THR A 149 -14.58 9.23 18.97
CA THR A 149 -15.42 10.06 19.83
C THR A 149 -16.60 9.27 20.42
N GLN A 150 -17.18 8.36 19.64
CA GLN A 150 -18.34 7.55 20.05
C GLN A 150 -17.95 6.22 20.72
N ASN A 151 -16.65 5.89 20.70
CA ASN A 151 -16.09 4.64 21.23
C ASN A 151 -16.77 3.38 20.65
N ASP A 152 -17.08 3.40 19.35
CA ASP A 152 -17.94 2.41 18.68
C ASP A 152 -17.20 1.42 17.76
N GLY A 153 -15.85 1.41 17.77
CA GLY A 153 -15.07 0.37 17.09
C GLY A 153 -13.57 0.59 17.01
N HIS A 154 -12.88 -0.38 16.39
CA HIS A 154 -11.49 -0.29 15.98
C HIS A 154 -11.40 -0.27 14.44
N PHE A 155 -10.45 0.45 13.85
CA PHE A 155 -10.43 0.71 12.40
C PHE A 155 -9.23 0.08 11.68
N PHE A 156 -9.44 -0.30 10.41
CA PHE A 156 -8.37 -0.60 9.44
C PHE A 156 -8.42 0.35 8.25
N ASP A 157 -7.32 1.09 8.02
CA ASP A 157 -7.18 1.96 6.85
C ASP A 157 -6.94 1.14 5.58
N GLY A 158 -7.94 1.15 4.69
CA GLY A 158 -7.84 0.64 3.34
C GLY A 158 -7.53 1.81 2.42
N ILE A 159 -6.24 1.98 2.12
CA ILE A 159 -5.65 2.99 1.23
C ILE A 159 -6.49 3.20 -0.05
#